data_AF-A0A179GML7-F1
#
_entry.id   AF-A0A179GML7-F1
#
_cell.length_a   1.000
_cell.length_b   1.000
_cell.length_c   1.000
_cell.angle_alpha   90.00
_cell.angle_beta   90.00
_cell.angle_gamma   90.00
#
_symmetry.space_group_name_H-M   'P 1'
#
loop_
_entity.id
_entity.type
_entity.pdbx_description
1 polymer ?
#
loop_
_entity_poly.entity_id
_entity_poly.type
_entity_poly.pdbx_seq_one_letter_code
_entity_poly.pdbx_strand_id
1 'polypeptide(L)'
;MLGYGMIDCLIGGQVLSAVADGKLSIVVGTVIVAVVSLVVVVFGMGAFHVYERYVPIWASIPQLIALFVLIGSAGPKFDTSITATGDHRTIAGNRLSFFSLCLSSSIAWAPAGADFYVYYPKDTRKWKTFTLTTIGVGLGLSFANLIGVGLGSGTISQKTWADALDVSSGALILEGYAGLRGFGKLLGVFVALGLIANNIPGTYSAVLGFQVLGRYGQRTPRWIISCVSVLAYTACAVAGRNSLFSIFENFLALMGYWVAIYTVIALEEHAIFRRTRGFDWSAWSDRSRLPHGIAALAAFLVGWVGAVLGMCQVYHKGPIAKQVSSQGADLGIWLGASWAMVVFPPLRWLELKRFGR
;
A
#
# COMPACT_ATOMS: atom_id res chain seq x y z
N MET A 1 -5.64 -4.34 2.97
CA MET A 1 -5.69 -4.53 1.51
C MET A 1 -6.95 -3.96 0.86
N LEU A 2 -8.15 -4.11 1.44
CA LEU A 2 -9.37 -3.50 0.88
C LEU A 2 -9.29 -1.97 0.71
N GLY A 3 -8.61 -1.27 1.62
CA GLY A 3 -8.38 0.18 1.50
C GLY A 3 -7.56 0.57 0.26
N TYR A 4 -6.53 -0.21 -0.09
CA TYR A 4 -5.79 -0.02 -1.34
C TYR A 4 -6.68 -0.29 -2.56
N GLY A 5 -7.48 -1.35 -2.53
CA GLY A 5 -8.39 -1.65 -3.63
C GLY A 5 -9.44 -0.56 -3.87
N MET A 6 -9.90 0.09 -2.80
CA MET A 6 -10.75 1.27 -2.90
C MET A 6 -10.03 2.45 -3.60
N ILE A 7 -8.78 2.75 -3.19
CA ILE A 7 -7.96 3.82 -3.79
C ILE A 7 -7.70 3.54 -5.27
N ASP A 8 -7.32 2.30 -5.61
CA ASP A 8 -7.06 1.88 -6.99
C ASP A 8 -8.30 2.03 -7.88
N CYS A 9 -9.47 1.66 -7.38
CA CYS A 9 -10.74 1.83 -8.10
C CYS A 9 -11.12 3.29 -8.29
N LEU A 10 -10.84 4.13 -7.28
CA LEU A 10 -11.13 5.56 -7.35
C LEU A 10 -10.19 6.28 -8.33
N ILE A 11 -8.88 6.08 -8.20
CA ILE A 11 -7.87 6.68 -9.10
C ILE A 11 -8.07 6.15 -10.53
N GLY A 12 -8.35 4.85 -10.71
CA GLY A 12 -8.67 4.28 -12.02
C GLY A 12 -9.91 4.95 -12.63
N GLY A 13 -10.94 5.19 -11.83
CA GLY A 13 -12.12 5.95 -12.25
C GLY A 13 -11.81 7.40 -12.62
N GLN A 14 -10.93 8.08 -11.87
CA GLN A 14 -10.48 9.44 -12.19
C GLN A 14 -9.73 9.50 -13.52
N VAL A 15 -8.81 8.55 -13.76
CA VAL A 15 -8.07 8.46 -15.04
C VAL A 15 -9.02 8.21 -16.20
N LEU A 16 -9.97 7.28 -16.07
CA LEU A 16 -10.97 7.02 -17.11
C LEU A 16 -11.91 8.21 -17.37
N SER A 17 -12.31 8.92 -16.32
CA SER A 17 -13.11 10.14 -16.42
C SER A 17 -12.35 11.25 -17.17
N ALA A 18 -11.07 11.43 -16.84
CA ALA A 18 -10.19 12.38 -17.51
C ALA A 18 -9.98 12.02 -19.00
N VAL A 19 -9.76 10.73 -19.31
CA VAL A 19 -9.62 10.24 -20.70
C VAL A 19 -10.88 10.55 -21.54
N ALA A 20 -12.05 10.50 -20.92
CA ALA A 20 -13.34 10.79 -21.55
C ALA A 20 -13.71 12.29 -21.59
N ASP A 21 -12.77 13.20 -21.29
CA ASP A 21 -12.99 14.65 -21.19
C ASP A 21 -14.15 15.01 -20.23
N GLY A 22 -14.32 14.26 -19.14
CA GLY A 22 -15.39 14.47 -18.17
C GLY A 22 -16.79 14.04 -18.62
N LYS A 23 -16.95 13.49 -19.85
CA LYS A 23 -18.23 12.91 -20.31
C LYS A 23 -18.64 11.68 -19.50
N LEU A 24 -17.66 11.02 -18.88
CA LEU A 24 -17.83 9.89 -17.99
C LEU A 24 -17.59 10.35 -16.56
N SER A 25 -18.59 10.20 -15.68
CA SER A 25 -18.42 10.57 -14.26
C SER A 25 -17.41 9.64 -13.57
N ILE A 26 -16.68 10.18 -12.58
CA ILE A 26 -15.74 9.40 -11.76
C ILE A 26 -16.41 8.16 -11.18
N VAL A 27 -17.68 8.26 -10.77
CA VAL A 27 -18.48 7.14 -10.24
C VAL A 27 -18.61 6.01 -11.25
N VAL A 28 -18.98 6.34 -12.50
CA VAL A 28 -19.09 5.33 -13.56
C VAL A 28 -17.73 4.70 -13.84
N GLY A 29 -16.65 5.49 -13.85
CA GLY A 29 -15.29 4.99 -14.03
C GLY A 29 -14.87 4.01 -12.93
N THR A 30 -15.15 4.36 -11.67
CA THR A 30 -14.88 3.50 -10.51
C THR A 30 -15.67 2.19 -10.57
N VAL A 31 -16.94 2.24 -10.96
CA VAL A 31 -17.76 1.02 -11.12
C VAL A 31 -17.21 0.13 -12.23
N ILE A 32 -16.80 0.70 -13.37
CA ILE A 32 -16.18 -0.07 -14.46
C ILE A 32 -14.92 -0.78 -13.95
N VAL A 33 -14.02 -0.06 -13.29
CA VAL A 33 -12.77 -0.62 -12.74
C VAL A 33 -13.05 -1.73 -11.72
N ALA A 34 -14.03 -1.54 -10.84
CA ALA A 34 -14.44 -2.53 -9.86
C ALA A 34 -15.03 -3.80 -10.49
N VAL A 35 -15.90 -3.65 -11.49
CA VAL A 35 -16.51 -4.79 -12.20
C VAL A 35 -15.45 -5.60 -12.94
N VAL A 36 -14.53 -4.94 -13.64
CA VAL A 36 -13.41 -5.64 -14.32
C VAL A 36 -12.53 -6.35 -13.29
N SER A 37 -12.19 -5.70 -12.18
CA SER A 37 -11.44 -6.31 -11.08
C SER A 37 -12.16 -7.54 -10.51
N LEU A 38 -13.48 -7.45 -10.31
CA LEU A 38 -14.31 -8.55 -9.80
C LEU A 38 -14.28 -9.76 -10.74
N VAL A 39 -14.49 -9.53 -12.04
CA VAL A 39 -14.47 -10.58 -13.07
C VAL A 39 -13.15 -11.35 -12.98
N VAL A 40 -12.02 -10.64 -12.95
CA VAL A 40 -10.70 -11.30 -12.89
C VAL A 40 -10.49 -12.05 -11.58
N VAL A 41 -10.91 -11.49 -10.44
CA VAL A 41 -10.76 -12.14 -9.12
C VAL A 41 -11.63 -13.39 -9.00
N VAL A 42 -12.83 -13.40 -9.59
CA VAL A 42 -13.77 -14.55 -9.55
C VAL A 42 -13.26 -15.72 -10.38
N PHE A 43 -12.65 -15.48 -11.55
CA PHE A 43 -12.04 -16.53 -12.37
C PHE A 43 -10.75 -17.12 -11.77
N GLY A 44 -10.21 -16.50 -10.72
CA GLY A 44 -9.25 -17.10 -9.81
C GLY A 44 -7.77 -17.01 -10.25
N MET A 45 -6.87 -17.26 -9.28
CA MET A 45 -5.42 -17.10 -9.48
C MET A 45 -4.77 -18.15 -10.37
N GLY A 46 -5.47 -19.24 -10.74
CA GLY A 46 -4.94 -20.19 -11.72
C GLY A 46 -4.89 -19.60 -13.12
N ALA A 47 -6.00 -18.98 -13.56
CA ALA A 47 -6.03 -18.23 -14.81
C ALA A 47 -5.16 -16.98 -14.74
N PHE A 48 -5.12 -16.30 -13.60
CA PHE A 48 -4.27 -15.11 -13.40
C PHE A 48 -2.77 -15.43 -13.40
N HIS A 49 -2.29 -16.51 -12.77
CA HIS A 49 -0.87 -16.88 -12.84
C HIS A 49 -0.49 -17.42 -14.22
N VAL A 50 -1.38 -18.14 -14.91
CA VAL A 50 -1.11 -18.54 -16.31
C VAL A 50 -1.10 -17.29 -17.21
N TYR A 51 -1.98 -16.32 -16.96
CA TYR A 51 -1.96 -15.02 -17.59
C TYR A 51 -0.67 -14.25 -17.25
N GLU A 52 -0.31 -14.04 -15.99
CA GLU A 52 0.93 -13.36 -15.60
C GLU A 52 2.22 -14.11 -15.98
N ARG A 53 2.18 -15.44 -16.19
CA ARG A 53 3.35 -16.24 -16.57
C ARG A 53 3.57 -16.32 -18.09
N TYR A 54 2.50 -16.28 -18.90
CA TYR A 54 2.58 -16.36 -20.37
C TYR A 54 2.21 -15.04 -21.09
N VAL A 55 1.48 -14.15 -20.41
CA VAL A 55 1.04 -12.81 -20.83
C VAL A 55 1.73 -11.65 -20.05
N PRO A 56 2.87 -11.79 -19.32
CA PRO A 56 3.54 -10.62 -18.71
C PRO A 56 4.11 -9.69 -19.78
N ILE A 57 4.47 -10.24 -20.95
CA ILE A 57 4.98 -9.51 -22.11
C ILE A 57 3.86 -8.70 -22.79
N TRP A 58 2.59 -9.11 -22.70
CA TRP A 58 1.50 -8.43 -23.42
C TRP A 58 0.69 -7.46 -22.55
N ALA A 59 0.60 -7.68 -21.24
CA ALA A 59 -0.13 -6.79 -20.32
C ALA A 59 0.78 -5.75 -19.65
N SER A 60 1.98 -6.15 -19.22
CA SER A 60 2.88 -5.28 -18.47
C SER A 60 3.74 -4.39 -19.39
N ILE A 61 4.06 -4.82 -20.62
CA ILE A 61 4.84 -4.01 -21.57
C ILE A 61 4.08 -2.75 -22.00
N PRO A 62 2.79 -2.79 -22.39
CA PRO A 62 2.06 -1.57 -22.72
C PRO A 62 1.98 -0.58 -21.55
N GLN A 63 1.86 -1.09 -20.32
CA GLN A 63 1.86 -0.26 -19.10
C GLN A 63 3.23 0.36 -18.86
N LEU A 64 4.30 -0.41 -18.99
CA LEU A 64 5.67 0.07 -18.86
C LEU A 64 5.99 1.12 -19.93
N ILE A 65 5.58 0.87 -21.19
CA ILE A 65 5.70 1.83 -22.30
C ILE A 65 4.90 3.10 -21.97
N ALA A 66 3.67 2.98 -21.48
CA ALA A 66 2.86 4.14 -21.09
C ALA A 66 3.60 4.98 -20.04
N LEU A 67 4.16 4.36 -18.99
CA LEU A 67 4.93 5.05 -17.97
C LEU A 67 6.22 5.69 -18.51
N PHE A 68 6.95 5.03 -19.41
CA PHE A 68 8.13 5.63 -20.04
C PHE A 68 7.78 6.78 -20.98
N VAL A 69 6.68 6.66 -21.73
CA VAL A 69 6.17 7.74 -22.57
C VAL A 69 5.66 8.91 -21.71
N LEU A 70 5.08 8.64 -20.55
CA LEU A 70 4.74 9.66 -19.56
C LEU A 70 5.99 10.42 -19.12
N ILE A 71 7.06 9.70 -18.74
CA ILE A 71 8.34 10.31 -18.38
C ILE A 71 8.91 11.13 -19.55
N GLY A 72 8.85 10.62 -20.78
CA GLY A 72 9.36 11.35 -21.96
C GLY A 72 8.57 12.62 -22.27
N SER A 73 7.25 12.58 -22.12
CA SER A 73 6.33 13.72 -22.38
C SER A 73 6.37 14.75 -21.27
N ALA A 74 6.40 14.29 -20.01
CA ALA A 74 6.37 15.13 -18.82
C ALA A 74 7.78 15.60 -18.37
N GLY A 75 8.83 14.87 -18.76
CA GLY A 75 10.21 15.09 -18.34
C GLY A 75 10.75 16.50 -18.54
N PRO A 76 10.50 17.19 -19.67
CA PRO A 76 10.92 18.59 -19.85
C PRO A 76 10.31 19.58 -18.86
N LYS A 77 9.21 19.19 -18.20
CA LYS A 77 8.51 19.99 -17.18
C LYS A 77 8.83 19.55 -15.75
N PHE A 78 9.64 18.50 -15.58
CA PHE A 78 10.13 18.10 -14.27
C PHE A 78 11.17 19.11 -13.81
N ASP A 79 10.87 19.79 -12.72
CA ASP A 79 11.81 20.70 -12.11
C ASP A 79 12.60 19.97 -11.02
N THR A 80 13.89 19.76 -11.27
CA THR A 80 14.85 19.15 -10.33
C THR A 80 15.71 20.19 -9.61
N SER A 81 15.54 21.46 -9.96
CA SER A 81 16.33 22.59 -9.45
C SER A 81 15.67 23.31 -8.26
N ILE A 82 14.41 22.96 -7.96
CA ILE A 82 13.66 23.55 -6.84
C ILE A 82 14.41 23.33 -5.53
N THR A 83 14.76 24.42 -4.87
CA THR A 83 15.37 24.39 -3.54
C THR A 83 14.30 24.38 -2.46
N ALA A 84 14.51 23.56 -1.43
CA ALA A 84 13.62 23.52 -0.28
C ALA A 84 13.70 24.85 0.49
N THR A 85 12.56 25.52 0.68
CA THR A 85 12.46 26.78 1.42
C THR A 85 12.00 26.53 2.86
N GLY A 86 12.56 27.27 3.81
CA GLY A 86 12.18 27.21 5.23
C GLY A 86 13.35 27.01 6.19
N ASP A 87 13.03 26.94 7.49
CA ASP A 87 14.00 26.66 8.54
C ASP A 87 14.62 25.26 8.37
N HIS A 88 15.90 25.11 8.76
CA HIS A 88 16.66 23.87 8.61
C HIS A 88 15.94 22.68 9.28
N ARG A 89 15.29 22.91 10.42
CA ARG A 89 14.52 21.89 11.14
C ARG A 89 13.27 21.46 10.39
N THR A 90 12.58 22.41 9.74
CA THR A 90 11.40 22.11 8.92
C THR A 90 11.79 21.31 7.68
N ILE A 91 12.91 21.65 7.03
CA ILE A 91 13.43 20.89 5.88
C ILE A 91 13.76 19.45 6.30
N ALA A 92 14.46 19.26 7.43
CA ALA A 92 14.78 17.94 7.95
C ALA A 92 13.50 17.14 8.29
N GLY A 93 12.51 17.77 8.92
CA GLY A 93 11.22 17.16 9.24
C GLY A 93 10.44 16.72 8.01
N ASN A 94 10.40 17.54 6.97
CA ASN A 94 9.73 17.23 5.71
C ASN A 94 10.43 16.06 4.97
N ARG A 95 11.76 16.04 4.96
CA ARG A 95 12.54 14.92 4.39
C ARG A 95 12.25 13.60 5.11
N LEU A 96 12.21 13.63 6.44
CA LEU A 96 11.91 12.44 7.24
C LEU A 96 10.46 11.98 7.02
N SER A 97 9.52 12.91 6.96
CA SER A 97 8.10 12.60 6.70
C SER A 97 7.90 11.98 5.32
N PHE A 98 8.58 12.51 4.30
CA PHE A 98 8.58 11.92 2.96
C PHE A 98 9.20 10.51 2.93
N PHE A 99 10.31 10.31 3.64
CA PHE A 99 10.90 8.97 3.79
C PHE A 99 9.93 8.00 4.48
N SER A 100 9.26 8.44 5.55
CA SER A 100 8.24 7.65 6.26
C SER A 100 7.07 7.27 5.34
N LEU A 101 6.64 8.16 4.44
CA LEU A 101 5.60 7.86 3.44
C LEU A 101 6.05 6.80 2.43
N CYS A 102 7.27 6.91 1.90
CA CYS A 102 7.85 5.90 1.00
C CYS A 102 8.02 4.53 1.68
N LEU A 103 8.38 4.53 2.97
CA LEU A 103 8.47 3.30 3.76
C LEU A 103 7.08 2.69 4.01
N SER A 104 6.07 3.52 4.31
CA SER A 104 4.69 3.07 4.55
C SER A 104 4.12 2.29 3.36
N SER A 105 4.29 2.81 2.14
CA SER A 105 3.79 2.14 0.93
C SER A 105 4.44 0.77 0.69
N SER A 106 5.73 0.63 1.01
CA SER A 106 6.48 -0.62 0.87
C SER A 106 6.13 -1.62 1.96
N ILE A 107 6.11 -1.18 3.22
CA ILE A 107 5.94 -2.07 4.36
C ILE A 107 4.52 -2.61 4.47
N ALA A 108 3.52 -1.89 3.94
CA ALA A 108 2.12 -2.28 3.96
C ALA A 108 1.86 -3.68 3.37
N TRP A 109 2.71 -4.16 2.46
CA TRP A 109 2.63 -5.49 1.85
C TRP A 109 3.20 -6.61 2.73
N ALA A 110 3.95 -6.29 3.79
CA ALA A 110 4.60 -7.29 4.64
C ALA A 110 3.62 -8.32 5.25
N PRO A 111 2.43 -7.94 5.76
CA PRO A 111 1.47 -8.92 6.30
C PRO A 111 0.91 -9.88 5.25
N ALA A 112 0.80 -9.42 3.99
CA ALA A 112 0.29 -10.23 2.88
C ALA A 112 1.38 -11.12 2.24
N GLY A 113 2.65 -10.94 2.59
CA GLY A 113 3.74 -11.70 1.98
C GLY A 113 3.57 -13.23 2.11
N ALA A 114 3.06 -13.69 3.25
CA ALA A 114 2.82 -15.11 3.49
C ALA A 114 1.84 -15.74 2.48
N ASP A 115 0.86 -14.98 1.99
CA ASP A 115 -0.15 -15.45 1.05
C ASP A 115 0.45 -15.85 -0.30
N PHE A 116 1.54 -15.19 -0.71
CA PHE A 116 2.20 -15.42 -2.00
C PHE A 116 3.35 -16.42 -1.89
N TYR A 117 4.10 -16.40 -0.79
CA TYR A 117 5.24 -17.31 -0.63
C TYR A 117 4.86 -18.77 -0.45
N VAL A 118 3.61 -19.07 -0.07
CA VAL A 118 3.08 -20.45 0.01
C VAL A 118 3.13 -21.18 -1.34
N TYR A 119 3.13 -20.46 -2.47
CA TYR A 119 3.21 -21.05 -3.81
C TYR A 119 4.64 -21.43 -4.23
N TYR A 120 5.67 -20.97 -3.51
CA TYR A 120 7.05 -21.30 -3.85
C TYR A 120 7.42 -22.72 -3.39
N PRO A 121 8.30 -23.43 -4.13
CA PRO A 121 8.82 -24.71 -3.69
C PRO A 121 9.51 -24.60 -2.33
N LYS A 122 9.31 -25.60 -1.46
CA LYS A 122 9.86 -25.67 -0.10
C LYS A 122 11.40 -25.57 -0.06
N ASP A 123 12.07 -25.99 -1.13
CA ASP A 123 13.54 -26.01 -1.23
C ASP A 123 14.13 -24.64 -1.63
N THR A 124 13.29 -23.62 -1.83
CA THR A 124 13.75 -22.28 -2.22
C THR A 124 14.55 -21.65 -1.08
N ARG A 125 15.81 -21.28 -1.36
CA ARG A 125 16.71 -20.64 -0.38
C ARG A 125 16.16 -19.28 0.05
N LYS A 126 16.04 -19.06 1.37
CA LYS A 126 15.49 -17.82 1.98
C LYS A 126 16.13 -16.53 1.45
N TRP A 127 17.44 -16.49 1.27
CA TRP A 127 18.15 -15.31 0.74
C TRP A 127 17.75 -14.99 -0.71
N LYS A 128 17.49 -15.99 -1.54
CA LYS A 128 17.03 -15.75 -2.92
C LYS A 128 15.67 -15.07 -2.92
N THR A 129 14.73 -15.60 -2.13
CA THR A 129 13.40 -15.00 -1.95
C THR A 129 13.49 -13.57 -1.44
N PHE A 130 14.32 -13.33 -0.41
CA PHE A 130 14.54 -12.00 0.13
C PHE A 130 15.10 -11.02 -0.90
N THR A 131 16.18 -11.39 -1.61
CA THR A 131 16.83 -10.50 -2.58
C THR A 131 15.96 -10.23 -3.80
N LEU A 132 15.26 -11.25 -4.33
CA LEU A 132 14.35 -11.08 -5.47
C LEU A 132 13.20 -10.14 -5.11
N THR A 133 12.58 -10.32 -3.96
CA THR A 133 11.48 -9.45 -3.52
C THR A 133 11.98 -8.04 -3.22
N THR A 134 13.09 -7.90 -2.50
CA THR A 134 13.65 -6.58 -2.14
C THR A 134 14.01 -5.79 -3.39
N ILE A 135 14.66 -6.42 -4.38
CA ILE A 135 15.03 -5.74 -5.63
C ILE A 135 13.77 -5.48 -6.48
N GLY A 136 12.88 -6.46 -6.66
CA GLY A 136 11.69 -6.30 -7.50
C GLY A 136 10.73 -5.24 -6.98
N VAL A 137 10.32 -5.35 -5.71
CA VAL A 137 9.42 -4.37 -5.05
C VAL A 137 10.12 -3.03 -4.88
N GLY A 138 11.39 -3.05 -4.47
CA GLY A 138 12.19 -1.83 -4.28
C GLY A 138 12.35 -1.02 -5.57
N LEU A 139 12.70 -1.66 -6.69
CA LEU A 139 12.79 -0.99 -7.99
C LEU A 139 11.42 -0.50 -8.48
N GLY A 140 10.37 -1.33 -8.36
CA GLY A 140 9.02 -0.97 -8.80
C GLY A 140 8.47 0.25 -8.05
N LEU A 141 8.55 0.24 -6.72
CA LEU A 141 8.09 1.35 -5.90
C LEU A 141 8.97 2.60 -6.05
N SER A 142 10.29 2.44 -6.15
CA SER A 142 11.19 3.57 -6.39
C SER A 142 10.87 4.24 -7.74
N PHE A 143 10.64 3.45 -8.78
CA PHE A 143 10.25 3.96 -10.09
C PHE A 143 8.93 4.74 -10.04
N ALA A 144 7.89 4.17 -9.42
CA ALA A 144 6.60 4.83 -9.26
C ALA A 144 6.69 6.13 -8.43
N ASN A 145 7.44 6.10 -7.32
CA ASN A 145 7.65 7.27 -6.46
C ASN A 145 8.39 8.39 -7.20
N LEU A 146 9.41 8.07 -8.01
CA LEU A 146 10.16 9.06 -8.78
C LEU A 146 9.28 9.73 -9.85
N ILE A 147 8.38 8.99 -10.50
CA ILE A 147 7.39 9.57 -11.43
C ILE A 147 6.47 10.53 -10.67
N GLY A 148 5.96 10.11 -9.50
CA GLY A 148 5.11 10.95 -8.65
C GLY A 148 5.80 12.24 -8.21
N VAL A 149 7.07 12.15 -7.81
CA VAL A 149 7.90 13.31 -7.46
C VAL A 149 8.10 14.25 -8.66
N GLY A 150 8.36 13.71 -9.85
CA GLY A 150 8.52 14.51 -11.06
C GLY A 150 7.23 15.23 -11.48
N LEU A 151 6.10 14.55 -11.46
CA LEU A 151 4.79 15.17 -11.72
C LEU A 151 4.47 16.23 -10.66
N GLY A 152 4.74 15.94 -9.38
CA GLY A 152 4.53 16.86 -8.28
C GLY A 152 5.44 18.08 -8.29
N SER A 153 6.69 17.97 -8.78
CA SER A 153 7.56 19.14 -8.90
C SER A 153 7.09 20.09 -10.01
N GLY A 154 6.57 19.55 -11.11
CA GLY A 154 6.03 20.35 -12.21
C GLY A 154 4.76 21.13 -11.86
N THR A 155 3.98 20.73 -10.84
CA THR A 155 2.80 21.53 -10.41
C THR A 155 3.18 22.87 -9.80
N ILE A 156 4.39 23.00 -9.26
CA ILE A 156 4.91 24.25 -8.68
C ILE A 156 5.21 25.25 -9.80
N SER A 157 5.74 24.77 -10.92
CA SER A 157 6.20 25.61 -12.03
C SER A 157 5.12 25.85 -13.09
N GLN A 158 4.13 24.94 -13.23
CA GLN A 158 3.07 25.02 -14.24
C GLN A 158 1.67 25.06 -13.61
N LYS A 159 0.98 26.19 -13.80
CA LYS A 159 -0.40 26.39 -13.34
C LYS A 159 -1.37 25.33 -13.89
N THR A 160 -1.23 24.92 -15.14
CA THR A 160 -2.12 23.89 -15.73
C THR A 160 -2.02 22.54 -15.01
N TRP A 161 -0.85 22.19 -14.49
CA TRP A 161 -0.66 20.97 -13.73
C TRP A 161 -1.19 21.10 -12.30
N ALA A 162 -1.04 22.27 -11.68
CA ALA A 162 -1.68 22.58 -10.39
C ALA A 162 -3.21 22.51 -10.50
N ASP A 163 -3.79 23.17 -11.51
CA ASP A 163 -5.24 23.17 -11.76
C ASP A 163 -5.76 21.74 -12.02
N ALA A 164 -4.98 20.89 -12.72
CA ALA A 164 -5.34 19.49 -12.93
C ALA A 164 -5.22 18.64 -11.68
N LEU A 165 -4.23 18.88 -10.83
CA LEU A 165 -4.11 18.22 -9.53
C LEU A 165 -5.28 18.57 -8.60
N ASP A 166 -5.74 19.83 -8.63
CA ASP A 166 -6.92 20.29 -7.88
C ASP A 166 -8.20 19.56 -8.32
N VAL A 167 -8.28 19.13 -9.59
CA VAL A 167 -9.37 18.27 -10.07
C VAL A 167 -9.18 16.84 -9.57
N SER A 168 -8.04 16.21 -9.87
CA SER A 168 -7.69 14.88 -9.36
C SER A 168 -6.26 14.47 -9.70
N SER A 169 -5.69 13.53 -8.92
CA SER A 169 -4.41 12.89 -9.25
C SER A 169 -4.46 12.17 -10.61
N GLY A 170 -5.61 11.58 -10.98
CA GLY A 170 -5.80 10.97 -12.31
C GLY A 170 -5.77 11.98 -13.46
N ALA A 171 -6.27 13.20 -13.25
CA ALA A 171 -6.20 14.29 -14.23
C ALA A 171 -4.77 14.79 -14.40
N LEU A 172 -3.99 14.90 -13.31
CA LEU A 172 -2.56 15.25 -13.40
C LEU A 172 -1.76 14.23 -14.24
N ILE A 173 -2.04 12.92 -14.08
CA ILE A 173 -1.40 11.89 -14.91
C ILE A 173 -1.74 12.10 -16.39
N LEU A 174 -2.99 12.45 -16.71
CA LEU A 174 -3.40 12.69 -18.09
C LEU A 174 -2.78 13.96 -18.68
N GLU A 175 -2.65 15.03 -17.89
CA GLU A 175 -1.94 16.25 -18.28
C GLU A 175 -0.45 16.01 -18.56
N GLY A 176 0.16 15.02 -17.90
CA GLY A 176 1.50 14.55 -18.25
C GLY A 176 1.60 14.05 -19.70
N TYR A 177 0.49 13.54 -20.26
CA TYR A 177 0.39 13.11 -21.66
C TYR A 177 -0.16 14.18 -22.62
N ALA A 178 -0.41 15.41 -22.17
CA ALA A 178 -1.07 16.44 -22.98
C ALA A 178 -0.37 16.69 -24.34
N GLY A 179 0.96 16.54 -24.41
CA GLY A 179 1.75 16.68 -25.64
C GLY A 179 1.42 15.65 -26.73
N LEU A 180 0.82 14.51 -26.37
CA LEU A 180 0.55 13.37 -27.25
C LEU A 180 -0.90 13.31 -27.77
N ARG A 181 -1.75 14.27 -27.39
CA ARG A 181 -3.15 14.39 -27.80
C ARG A 181 -3.90 13.04 -27.66
N GLY A 182 -4.50 12.54 -28.75
CA GLY A 182 -5.29 11.30 -28.74
C GLY A 182 -4.50 10.05 -28.33
N PHE A 183 -3.19 10.00 -28.59
CA PHE A 183 -2.35 8.89 -28.14
C PHE A 183 -2.15 8.92 -26.62
N GLY A 184 -2.07 10.10 -26.02
CA GLY A 184 -2.00 10.28 -24.57
C GLY A 184 -3.22 9.71 -23.84
N LYS A 185 -4.41 9.88 -24.43
CA LYS A 185 -5.65 9.28 -23.91
C LYS A 185 -5.62 7.75 -23.93
N LEU A 186 -5.09 7.14 -24.99
CA LEU A 186 -4.91 5.69 -25.06
C LEU A 186 -3.94 5.19 -23.98
N LEU A 187 -2.84 5.90 -23.75
CA LEU A 187 -1.89 5.56 -22.67
C LEU A 187 -2.50 5.72 -21.27
N GLY A 188 -3.36 6.72 -21.07
CA GLY A 188 -4.15 6.85 -19.85
C GLY A 188 -5.01 5.61 -19.54
N VAL A 189 -5.61 5.00 -20.57
CA VAL A 189 -6.35 3.73 -20.40
C VAL A 189 -5.42 2.61 -19.95
N PHE A 190 -4.22 2.49 -20.52
CA PHE A 190 -3.24 1.48 -20.07
C PHE A 190 -2.81 1.70 -18.62
N VAL A 191 -2.64 2.95 -18.17
CA VAL A 191 -2.37 3.26 -16.76
C VAL A 191 -3.54 2.82 -15.86
N ALA A 192 -4.79 3.07 -16.27
CA ALA A 192 -5.97 2.62 -15.51
C ALA A 192 -6.06 1.08 -15.43
N LEU A 193 -5.67 0.36 -16.49
CA LEU A 193 -5.56 -1.10 -16.47
C LEU A 193 -4.48 -1.59 -15.48
N GLY A 194 -3.42 -0.81 -15.26
CA GLY A 194 -2.38 -1.10 -14.25
C GLY A 194 -2.92 -1.07 -12.83
N LEU A 195 -3.83 -0.15 -12.53
CA LEU A 195 -4.50 -0.07 -11.22
C LEU A 195 -5.38 -1.28 -10.96
N ILE A 196 -6.05 -1.81 -12.00
CA ILE A 196 -6.79 -3.07 -11.90
C ILE A 196 -5.84 -4.23 -11.57
N ALA A 197 -4.70 -4.31 -12.26
CA ALA A 197 -3.69 -5.33 -12.01
C ALA A 197 -3.16 -5.27 -10.57
N ASN A 198 -2.92 -4.06 -10.03
CA ASN A 198 -2.48 -3.86 -8.64
C ASN A 198 -3.54 -4.26 -7.60
N ASN A 199 -4.82 -4.04 -7.90
CA ASN A 199 -5.92 -4.33 -6.99
C ASN A 199 -6.17 -5.84 -6.81
N ILE A 200 -5.86 -6.67 -7.82
CA ILE A 200 -6.13 -8.12 -7.81
C ILE A 200 -5.38 -8.84 -6.67
N PRO A 201 -4.05 -8.72 -6.51
CA PRO A 201 -3.32 -9.29 -5.38
C PRO A 201 -3.84 -8.81 -4.02
N GLY A 202 -4.17 -7.53 -3.90
CA GLY A 202 -4.71 -6.96 -2.65
C GLY A 202 -6.06 -7.58 -2.29
N THR A 203 -6.96 -7.71 -3.26
CA THR A 203 -8.27 -8.35 -3.07
C THR A 203 -8.10 -9.83 -2.73
N TYR A 204 -7.14 -10.51 -3.35
CA TYR A 204 -6.82 -11.90 -3.08
C TYR A 204 -6.45 -12.14 -1.61
N SER A 205 -5.48 -11.38 -1.10
CA SER A 205 -5.03 -11.47 0.29
C SER A 205 -6.15 -11.13 1.28
N ALA A 206 -7.01 -10.15 0.95
CA ALA A 206 -8.16 -9.84 1.79
C ALA A 206 -9.13 -11.03 1.91
N VAL A 207 -9.41 -11.71 0.79
CA VAL A 207 -10.29 -12.88 0.76
C VAL A 207 -9.70 -14.04 1.58
N LEU A 208 -8.40 -14.32 1.46
CA LEU A 208 -7.73 -15.30 2.31
C LEU A 208 -7.81 -14.93 3.79
N GLY A 209 -7.61 -13.64 4.11
CA GLY A 209 -7.78 -13.13 5.47
C GLY A 209 -9.16 -13.43 6.05
N PHE A 210 -10.23 -13.19 5.30
CA PHE A 210 -11.60 -13.54 5.71
C PHE A 210 -11.81 -15.05 5.85
N GLN A 211 -11.18 -15.87 5.00
CA GLN A 211 -11.28 -17.33 5.10
C GLN A 211 -10.59 -17.89 6.35
N VAL A 212 -9.51 -17.26 6.81
CA VAL A 212 -8.80 -17.63 8.04
C VAL A 212 -9.52 -17.09 9.29
N LEU A 213 -10.39 -16.07 9.13
CA LEU A 213 -11.14 -15.44 10.21
C LEU A 213 -12.33 -16.31 10.67
N GLY A 214 -12.01 -17.37 11.41
CA GLY A 214 -12.99 -18.20 12.13
C GLY A 214 -13.50 -19.43 11.38
N ARG A 215 -14.40 -20.16 12.04
CA ARG A 215 -14.91 -21.46 11.55
C ARG A 215 -15.82 -21.35 10.32
N TYR A 216 -16.50 -20.21 10.14
CA TYR A 216 -17.45 -20.01 9.06
C TYR A 216 -16.79 -19.51 7.77
N GLY A 217 -15.73 -18.68 7.88
CA GLY A 217 -14.99 -18.16 6.72
C GLY A 217 -14.36 -19.26 5.86
N GLN A 218 -13.90 -20.36 6.47
CA GLN A 218 -13.36 -21.52 5.76
C GLN A 218 -14.41 -22.27 4.92
N ARG A 219 -15.69 -22.19 5.29
CA ARG A 219 -16.78 -22.90 4.61
C ARG A 219 -17.36 -22.12 3.44
N THR A 220 -17.18 -20.81 3.41
CA THR A 220 -17.75 -19.96 2.35
C THR A 220 -16.91 -20.08 1.07
N PRO A 221 -17.55 -20.36 -0.08
CA PRO A 221 -16.88 -20.35 -1.37
C PRO A 221 -16.17 -19.01 -1.62
N ARG A 222 -14.93 -19.11 -2.09
CA ARG A 222 -14.03 -17.97 -2.27
C ARG A 222 -14.63 -16.85 -3.13
N TRP A 223 -15.35 -17.21 -4.20
CA TRP A 223 -15.97 -16.26 -5.12
C TRP A 223 -17.00 -15.35 -4.41
N ILE A 224 -17.73 -15.86 -3.40
CA ILE A 224 -18.70 -15.07 -2.64
C ILE A 224 -17.99 -14.00 -1.81
N ILE A 225 -16.94 -14.40 -1.09
CA ILE A 225 -16.14 -13.47 -0.27
C ILE A 225 -15.47 -12.42 -1.16
N SER A 226 -14.99 -12.82 -2.35
CA SER A 226 -14.47 -11.88 -3.35
C SER A 226 -15.53 -10.87 -3.77
N CYS A 227 -16.75 -11.31 -4.14
CA CYS A 227 -17.84 -10.41 -4.50
C CYS A 227 -18.17 -9.41 -3.38
N VAL A 228 -18.31 -9.90 -2.14
CA VAL A 228 -18.61 -9.05 -0.98
C VAL A 228 -17.48 -8.04 -0.73
N SER A 229 -16.23 -8.48 -0.83
CA SER A 229 -15.05 -7.61 -0.65
C SER A 229 -15.00 -6.50 -1.69
N VAL A 230 -15.23 -6.84 -2.97
CA VAL A 230 -15.27 -5.86 -4.06
C VAL A 230 -16.42 -4.89 -3.93
N LEU A 231 -17.62 -5.39 -3.64
CA LEU A 231 -18.79 -4.55 -3.40
C LEU A 231 -18.57 -3.59 -2.22
N ALA A 232 -17.98 -4.07 -1.12
CA ALA A 232 -17.70 -3.25 0.05
C ALA A 232 -16.73 -2.11 -0.26
N TYR A 233 -15.57 -2.39 -0.86
CA TYR A 233 -14.64 -1.31 -1.19
C TYR A 233 -15.17 -0.40 -2.30
N THR A 234 -15.99 -0.90 -3.23
CA THR A 234 -16.57 -0.09 -4.31
C THR A 234 -17.62 0.86 -3.76
N ALA A 235 -18.48 0.38 -2.86
CA ALA A 235 -19.45 1.21 -2.15
C ALA A 235 -18.74 2.33 -1.39
N CYS A 236 -17.65 2.02 -0.68
CA CYS A 236 -16.81 3.02 -0.02
C CYS A 236 -16.19 4.02 -1.02
N ALA A 237 -15.68 3.56 -2.16
CA ALA A 237 -15.10 4.44 -3.19
C ALA A 237 -16.14 5.41 -3.76
N VAL A 238 -17.35 4.92 -4.06
CA VAL A 238 -18.44 5.71 -4.66
C VAL A 238 -19.05 6.70 -3.67
N ALA A 239 -19.36 6.24 -2.45
CA ALA A 239 -19.86 7.09 -1.37
C ALA A 239 -18.80 8.12 -0.96
N GLY A 240 -17.54 7.76 -1.12
CA GLY A 240 -16.39 8.51 -0.65
C GLY A 240 -15.78 9.54 -1.57
N ARG A 241 -16.21 9.61 -2.83
CA ARG A 241 -15.57 10.40 -3.89
C ARG A 241 -15.19 11.85 -3.52
N ASN A 242 -15.98 12.54 -2.68
CA ASN A 242 -15.80 13.97 -2.37
C ASN A 242 -15.01 14.24 -1.09
N SER A 243 -14.84 13.26 -0.19
CA SER A 243 -14.24 13.48 1.13
C SER A 243 -13.42 12.31 1.63
N LEU A 244 -13.77 11.08 1.24
CA LEU A 244 -13.01 9.90 1.59
C LEU A 244 -11.66 9.83 0.86
N PHE A 245 -11.46 10.45 -0.32
CA PHE A 245 -10.13 10.44 -0.95
C PHE A 245 -9.07 11.06 -0.03
N SER A 246 -9.30 12.31 0.41
CA SER A 246 -8.42 12.97 1.38
C SER A 246 -8.38 12.20 2.71
N ILE A 247 -9.47 11.56 3.14
CA ILE A 247 -9.46 10.76 4.36
C ILE A 247 -8.59 9.51 4.24
N PHE A 248 -8.65 8.80 3.12
CA PHE A 248 -7.89 7.57 2.92
C PHE A 248 -6.44 7.82 2.54
N GLU A 249 -6.12 8.91 1.84
CA GLU A 249 -4.73 9.32 1.63
C GLU A 249 -4.03 9.55 2.98
N ASN A 250 -4.69 10.26 3.89
CA ASN A 250 -4.18 10.44 5.26
C ASN A 250 -4.24 9.15 6.10
N PHE A 251 -5.18 8.23 5.80
CA PHE A 251 -5.24 6.92 6.43
C PHE A 251 -4.09 5.99 5.99
N LEU A 252 -3.50 6.21 4.82
CA LEU A 252 -2.37 5.43 4.33
C LEU A 252 -1.16 5.55 5.24
N ALA A 253 -0.91 6.74 5.80
CA ALA A 253 0.15 6.94 6.79
C ALA A 253 -0.12 6.16 8.09
N LEU A 254 -1.37 6.17 8.56
CA LEU A 254 -1.81 5.38 9.73
C LEU A 254 -1.64 3.87 9.50
N MET A 255 -1.87 3.39 8.26
CA MET A 255 -1.62 2.01 7.89
C MET A 255 -0.13 1.65 8.03
N GLY A 256 0.78 2.53 7.61
CA GLY A 256 2.21 2.34 7.79
C GLY A 256 2.63 2.16 9.24
N TYR A 257 2.04 2.91 10.17
CA TYR A 257 2.39 2.87 11.60
C TYR A 257 2.16 1.48 12.20
N TRP A 258 0.95 0.95 12.04
CA TRP A 258 0.63 -0.35 12.65
C TRP A 258 1.36 -1.50 11.96
N VAL A 259 1.59 -1.41 10.65
CA VAL A 259 2.33 -2.45 9.92
C VAL A 259 3.80 -2.45 10.33
N ALA A 260 4.39 -1.28 10.59
CA ALA A 260 5.75 -1.20 11.13
C ALA A 260 5.86 -1.84 12.52
N ILE A 261 4.91 -1.53 13.42
CA ILE A 261 4.82 -2.15 14.75
C ILE A 261 4.68 -3.67 14.62
N TYR A 262 3.75 -4.14 13.79
CA TYR A 262 3.55 -5.55 13.51
C TYR A 262 4.82 -6.22 12.97
N THR A 263 5.51 -5.56 12.05
CA THR A 263 6.72 -6.09 11.40
C THR A 263 7.85 -6.28 12.41
N VAL A 264 8.06 -5.30 13.31
CA VAL A 264 9.04 -5.42 14.40
C VAL A 264 8.69 -6.60 15.31
N ILE A 265 7.46 -6.68 15.81
CA ILE A 265 7.01 -7.77 16.68
C ILE A 265 7.19 -9.13 16.00
N ALA A 266 6.79 -9.24 14.73
CA ALA A 266 6.92 -10.47 13.95
C ALA A 266 8.39 -10.86 13.74
N LEU A 267 9.27 -9.90 13.43
CA LEU A 267 10.70 -10.13 13.27
C LEU A 267 11.35 -10.57 14.58
N GLU A 268 11.00 -9.96 15.71
CA GLU A 268 11.52 -10.34 17.02
C GLU A 268 11.07 -11.73 17.46
N GLU A 269 9.80 -12.09 17.25
CA GLU A 269 9.33 -13.46 17.50
C GLU A 269 10.14 -14.48 16.68
N HIS A 270 10.43 -14.18 15.40
CA HIS A 270 11.21 -15.05 14.53
C HIS A 270 12.71 -15.10 14.91
N ALA A 271 13.32 -13.95 15.20
CA ALA A 271 14.77 -13.81 15.37
C ALA A 271 15.25 -14.14 16.79
N ILE A 272 14.45 -13.81 17.82
CA ILE A 272 14.82 -13.99 19.23
C ILE A 272 14.24 -15.31 19.76
N PHE A 273 12.93 -15.52 19.63
CA PHE A 273 12.24 -16.61 20.32
C PHE A 273 12.13 -17.91 19.51
N ARG A 274 12.00 -17.81 18.18
CA ARG A 274 11.80 -18.97 17.30
C ARG A 274 13.02 -19.39 16.50
N ARG A 275 14.15 -18.70 16.65
CA ARG A 275 15.41 -19.03 15.95
C ARG A 275 15.88 -20.48 16.19
N THR A 276 15.64 -21.02 17.40
CA THR A 276 16.06 -22.37 17.78
C THR A 276 14.90 -23.38 17.83
N ARG A 277 13.66 -22.93 18.06
CA ARG A 277 12.48 -23.80 18.22
C ARG A 277 11.76 -24.15 16.92
N GLY A 278 11.82 -23.27 15.91
CA GLY A 278 11.07 -23.45 14.65
C GLY A 278 9.55 -23.32 14.81
N PHE A 279 8.81 -23.82 13.82
CA PHE A 279 7.34 -23.82 13.77
C PHE A 279 6.81 -25.25 13.83
N ASP A 280 5.86 -25.50 14.74
CA ASP A 280 5.08 -26.74 14.75
C ASP A 280 3.89 -26.60 13.80
N TRP A 281 4.05 -27.13 12.59
CA TRP A 281 3.00 -27.11 11.57
C TRP A 281 1.82 -28.03 11.90
N SER A 282 1.96 -28.98 12.84
CA SER A 282 0.84 -29.85 13.24
C SER A 282 -0.16 -29.15 14.16
N ALA A 283 0.28 -28.09 14.83
CA ALA A 283 -0.50 -27.35 15.83
C ALA A 283 -1.15 -26.07 15.28
N TRP A 284 -1.05 -25.78 13.98
CA TRP A 284 -1.42 -24.48 13.40
C TRP A 284 -2.90 -24.08 13.62
N SER A 285 -3.80 -25.05 13.72
CA SER A 285 -5.24 -24.84 13.93
C SER A 285 -5.70 -25.09 15.37
N ASP A 286 -4.81 -25.53 16.25
CA ASP A 286 -5.14 -25.87 17.63
C ASP A 286 -4.93 -24.67 18.56
N ARG A 287 -6.04 -24.02 18.93
CA ARG A 287 -6.05 -22.88 19.86
C ARG A 287 -5.35 -23.17 21.19
N SER A 288 -5.34 -24.44 21.64
CA SER A 288 -4.70 -24.82 22.91
C SER A 288 -3.17 -24.81 22.84
N ARG A 289 -2.59 -24.91 21.65
CA ARG A 289 -1.13 -24.96 21.44
C ARG A 289 -0.55 -23.63 20.95
N LEU A 290 -1.40 -22.70 20.50
CA LEU A 290 -0.98 -21.38 20.08
C LEU A 290 -0.65 -20.47 21.28
N PRO A 291 0.30 -19.53 21.13
CA PRO A 291 0.58 -18.52 22.14
C PRO A 291 -0.67 -17.65 22.38
N HIS A 292 -0.83 -17.15 23.61
CA HIS A 292 -1.99 -16.33 23.98
C HIS A 292 -1.97 -14.96 23.27
N GLY A 293 -0.79 -14.48 22.88
CA GLY A 293 -0.63 -13.23 22.15
C GLY A 293 -0.79 -12.00 23.04
N ILE A 294 -0.76 -12.15 24.36
CA ILE A 294 -0.94 -11.04 25.31
C ILE A 294 0.27 -10.10 25.24
N ALA A 295 1.48 -10.66 25.14
CA ALA A 295 2.70 -9.88 24.97
C ALA A 295 2.69 -9.09 23.65
N ALA A 296 2.26 -9.74 22.56
CA ALA A 296 2.16 -9.09 21.25
C ALA A 296 1.10 -7.98 21.25
N LEU A 297 -0.07 -8.20 21.85
CA LEU A 297 -1.12 -7.19 21.97
C LEU A 297 -0.66 -6.00 22.83
N ALA A 298 -0.04 -6.25 23.97
CA ALA A 298 0.47 -5.19 24.84
C ALA A 298 1.57 -4.36 24.14
N ALA A 299 2.54 -5.01 23.49
CA ALA A 299 3.56 -4.32 22.69
C ALA A 299 2.95 -3.54 21.52
N PHE A 300 1.92 -4.08 20.87
CA PHE A 300 1.21 -3.39 19.80
C PHE A 300 0.50 -2.13 20.29
N LEU A 301 -0.17 -2.20 21.45
CA LEU A 301 -0.83 -1.04 22.06
C LEU A 301 0.17 0.03 22.50
N VAL A 302 1.31 -0.38 23.09
CA VAL A 302 2.37 0.58 23.47
C VAL A 302 3.00 1.21 22.23
N GLY A 303 3.22 0.43 21.16
CA GLY A 303 3.64 0.97 19.87
C GLY A 303 2.65 1.99 19.32
N TRP A 304 1.34 1.75 19.45
CA TRP A 304 0.32 2.74 19.06
C TRP A 304 0.38 4.03 19.87
N VAL A 305 0.64 3.95 21.18
CA VAL A 305 0.87 5.15 22.00
C VAL A 305 2.06 5.95 21.44
N GLY A 306 3.18 5.28 21.14
CA GLY A 306 4.35 5.93 20.53
C GLY A 306 4.01 6.57 19.17
N ALA A 307 3.27 5.85 18.32
CA ALA A 307 2.83 6.36 17.02
C ALA A 307 1.92 7.59 17.16
N VAL A 308 0.97 7.58 18.10
CA VAL A 308 0.07 8.72 18.35
C VAL A 308 0.82 9.94 18.85
N LEU A 309 1.82 9.75 19.71
CA LEU A 309 2.62 10.85 20.23
C LEU A 309 3.55 11.46 19.16
N GLY A 310 3.97 10.66 18.18
CA GLY A 310 4.88 11.05 17.09
C GLY A 310 4.22 11.40 15.76
N MET A 311 2.92 11.13 15.56
CA MET A 311 2.30 11.35 14.26
C MET A 311 2.13 12.85 13.96
N CYS A 312 2.36 13.22 12.70
CA CYS A 312 2.07 14.55 12.18
C CYS A 312 1.11 14.43 11.00
N GLN A 313 -0.17 14.21 11.30
CA GLN A 313 -1.23 14.01 10.31
C GLN A 313 -2.26 15.14 10.35
N VAL A 314 -3.09 15.24 9.31
CA VAL A 314 -4.13 16.29 9.21
C VAL A 314 -5.09 16.26 10.40
N TYR A 315 -5.41 15.07 10.92
CA TYR A 315 -6.33 14.88 12.05
C TYR A 315 -5.68 15.11 13.42
N HIS A 316 -4.39 14.82 13.54
CA HIS A 316 -3.70 14.86 14.80
C HIS A 316 -2.21 15.15 14.61
N LYS A 317 -1.73 16.15 15.34
CA LYS A 317 -0.32 16.44 15.51
C LYS A 317 0.08 16.12 16.94
N GLY A 318 0.84 15.04 17.10
CA GLY A 318 1.32 14.56 18.38
C GLY A 318 2.25 15.57 19.06
N PRO A 319 2.35 15.56 20.41
CA PRO A 319 3.18 16.48 21.16
C PRO A 319 4.66 16.36 20.79
N ILE A 320 5.16 15.16 20.48
CA ILE A 320 6.57 14.95 20.09
C ILE A 320 6.79 15.51 18.69
N ALA A 321 5.86 15.28 17.76
CA ALA A 321 5.94 15.82 16.41
C ALA A 321 6.03 17.36 16.37
N LYS A 322 5.24 18.04 17.23
CA LYS A 322 5.22 19.51 17.35
C LYS A 322 6.52 20.11 17.87
N GLN A 323 7.30 19.36 18.64
CA GLN A 323 8.56 19.85 19.21
C GLN A 323 9.71 19.88 18.18
N VAL A 324 9.59 19.11 17.09
CA VAL A 324 10.67 18.96 16.09
C VAL A 324 10.80 20.20 15.20
N SER A 325 9.68 20.76 14.75
CA SER A 325 9.66 21.94 13.87
C SER A 325 8.33 22.70 13.99
N SER A 326 8.28 23.93 13.46
CA SER A 326 7.05 24.75 13.45
C SER A 326 5.90 24.12 12.65
N GLN A 327 6.21 23.29 11.64
CA GLN A 327 5.23 22.55 10.85
C GLN A 327 4.94 21.14 11.40
N GLY A 328 5.85 20.61 12.22
CA GLY A 328 5.90 19.25 12.72
C GLY A 328 6.71 18.31 11.83
N ALA A 329 7.02 17.12 12.32
CA ALA A 329 7.60 16.02 11.54
C ALA A 329 6.88 14.72 11.87
N ASP A 330 6.59 13.89 10.87
CA ASP A 330 5.96 12.60 11.10
C ASP A 330 6.97 11.56 11.60
N LEU A 331 6.91 11.31 12.91
CA LEU A 331 7.72 10.34 13.63
C LEU A 331 6.94 9.09 14.02
N GLY A 332 5.68 8.95 13.58
CA GLY A 332 4.77 7.90 14.04
C GLY A 332 5.30 6.48 13.79
N ILE A 333 5.84 6.22 12.59
CA ILE A 333 6.45 4.92 12.23
C ILE A 333 7.60 4.59 13.19
N TRP A 334 8.50 5.54 13.40
CA TRP A 334 9.76 5.32 14.12
C TRP A 334 9.54 5.14 15.62
N LEU A 335 8.69 5.98 16.23
CA LEU A 335 8.36 5.86 17.64
C LEU A 335 7.53 4.60 17.90
N GLY A 336 6.53 4.30 17.06
CA GLY A 336 5.75 3.08 17.21
C GLY A 336 6.60 1.82 17.10
N ALA A 337 7.44 1.73 16.07
CA ALA A 337 8.33 0.60 15.87
C ALA A 337 9.36 0.45 17.00
N SER A 338 10.01 1.53 17.43
CA SER A 338 11.03 1.48 18.49
C SER A 338 10.46 1.12 19.86
N TRP A 339 9.27 1.64 20.19
CA TRP A 339 8.63 1.32 21.47
C TRP A 339 8.18 -0.14 21.51
N ALA A 340 7.62 -0.64 20.40
CA ALA A 340 7.28 -2.06 20.28
C ALA A 340 8.53 -2.95 20.39
N MET A 341 9.65 -2.55 19.76
CA MET A 341 10.94 -3.25 19.79
C MET A 341 11.50 -3.40 21.22
N VAL A 342 11.36 -2.35 22.05
CA VAL A 342 11.87 -2.39 23.43
C VAL A 342 10.95 -3.21 24.34
N VAL A 343 9.64 -3.13 24.12
CA VAL A 343 8.62 -3.67 25.03
C VAL A 343 8.30 -5.14 24.74
N PHE A 344 8.35 -5.58 23.48
CA PHE A 344 7.95 -6.94 23.13
C PHE A 344 8.88 -8.03 23.70
N PRO A 345 10.22 -7.95 23.62
CA PRO A 345 11.10 -9.00 24.15
C PRO A 345 10.91 -9.32 25.64
N PRO A 346 10.87 -8.35 26.59
CA PRO A 346 10.67 -8.68 28.00
C PRO A 346 9.27 -9.24 28.28
N LEU A 347 8.23 -8.72 27.62
CA LEU A 347 6.86 -9.23 27.78
C LEU A 347 6.71 -10.65 27.26
N ARG A 348 7.31 -10.95 26.10
CA ARG A 348 7.27 -12.29 25.51
C ARG A 348 8.05 -13.30 26.35
N TRP A 349 9.18 -12.90 26.93
CA TRP A 349 9.91 -13.74 27.89
C TRP A 349 9.07 -14.08 29.14
N LEU A 350 8.33 -13.10 29.68
CA LEU A 350 7.41 -13.32 30.81
C LEU A 350 6.25 -14.25 30.43
N GLU A 351 5.67 -14.08 29.25
CA GLU A 351 4.59 -14.94 28.73
C GLU A 351 5.06 -16.39 28.61
N LEU A 352 6.25 -16.60 28.05
CA LEU A 352 6.87 -17.93 27.94
C LEU A 352 7.15 -18.55 29.30
N LYS A 353 7.63 -17.76 30.28
CA LYS A 353 7.91 -18.26 31.64
C LYS A 353 6.63 -18.65 32.39
N ARG A 354 5.54 -17.91 32.19
CA ARG A 354 4.28 -18.11 32.93
C ARG A 354 3.36 -19.15 32.31
N PHE A 355 3.27 -19.19 30.98
CA PHE A 355 2.31 -20.03 30.27
C PHE A 355 2.96 -21.18 29.49
N GLY A 356 4.29 -21.15 29.32
CA GLY A 356 5.04 -22.17 28.59
C GLY A 356 4.84 -22.15 27.06
N ARG A 357 4.08 -21.18 26.52
CA ARG A 357 3.69 -21.08 25.10
C ARG A 357 3.65 -19.65 24.59
#